data_AF-A0A2X1A585-F1
#
_entry.id   AF-A0A2X1A585-F1
#
_cell.length_a   1.000
_cell.length_b   1.000
_cell.length_c   1.000
_cell.angle_alpha   90.00
_cell.angle_beta   90.00
_cell.angle_gamma   90.00
#
_symmetry.space_group_name_H-M   'P 1'
#
loop_
_entity.id
_entity.type
_entity.pdbx_description
1 polymer ?
#
loop_
_entity_poly.entity_id
_entity_poly.type
_entity_poly.pdbx_seq_one_letter_code
_entity_poly.pdbx_strand_id
1 'polypeptide(L)'
;MKKFKIGLSLLLAVIVSGMLITWKDQSYSAIDLLENANFHVENSTVTLHRIDTDTEDIFSEMKISKETQQELIQSFQQATFKKTAIKTIDYDYRMTISLNTSYPMFIDSKNKILVLLNTNESFELIKDHAFFSLLEKATEDSQN
;
A
#
# COMPACT_ATOMS: atom_id res chain seq x y z
N MET A 1 30.30 -39.37 -21.77
CA MET A 1 29.78 -37.99 -21.90
C MET A 1 28.25 -37.85 -21.92
N LYS A 2 27.45 -38.88 -22.27
CA LYS A 2 25.97 -38.76 -22.29
C LYS A 2 25.32 -38.60 -20.89
N LYS A 3 25.79 -39.36 -19.89
CA LYS A 3 25.21 -39.35 -18.52
C LYS A 3 25.46 -38.04 -17.75
N PHE A 4 26.61 -37.40 -17.99
CA PHE A 4 26.94 -36.08 -17.41
C PHE A 4 26.05 -34.95 -17.95
N LYS A 5 25.68 -34.98 -19.25
CA LYS A 5 24.80 -33.98 -19.85
C LYS A 5 23.36 -34.05 -19.32
N ILE A 6 22.86 -35.26 -19.01
CA ILE A 6 21.51 -35.46 -18.46
C ILE A 6 21.44 -34.97 -17.01
N GLY A 7 22.46 -35.27 -16.19
CA GLY A 7 22.52 -34.79 -14.81
C GLY A 7 22.61 -33.27 -14.70
N LEU A 8 23.42 -32.62 -15.54
CA LEU A 8 23.54 -31.16 -15.56
C LEU A 8 22.26 -30.46 -16.06
N SER A 9 21.57 -31.03 -17.04
CA SER A 9 20.29 -30.52 -17.54
C SER A 9 19.17 -30.61 -16.50
N LEU A 10 19.12 -31.71 -15.72
CA LEU A 10 18.17 -31.86 -14.62
C LEU A 10 18.45 -30.89 -13.48
N LEU A 11 19.73 -30.68 -13.14
CA LEU A 11 20.12 -29.72 -12.11
C LEU A 11 19.74 -28.28 -12.51
N LEU A 12 19.98 -27.90 -13.77
CA LEU A 12 19.57 -26.60 -14.31
C LEU A 12 18.05 -26.44 -14.33
N ALA A 13 17.29 -27.49 -14.70
CA ALA A 13 15.84 -27.45 -14.66
C ALA A 13 15.28 -27.29 -13.23
N VAL A 14 15.93 -27.86 -12.23
CA VAL A 14 15.58 -27.71 -10.80
C VAL A 14 15.95 -26.31 -10.27
N ILE A 15 17.07 -25.74 -10.71
CA ILE A 15 17.45 -24.37 -10.34
C ILE A 15 16.50 -23.35 -10.98
N VAL A 16 16.14 -23.54 -12.26
CA VAL A 16 15.18 -22.66 -12.96
C VAL A 16 13.77 -22.81 -12.40
N SER A 17 13.30 -24.02 -12.10
CA SER A 17 11.99 -24.23 -11.48
C SER A 17 11.97 -23.72 -10.02
N GLY A 18 13.06 -23.88 -9.27
CA GLY A 18 13.23 -23.31 -7.94
C GLY A 18 13.24 -21.77 -7.92
N MET A 19 13.87 -21.13 -8.92
CA MET A 19 13.81 -19.66 -9.09
C MET A 19 12.44 -19.15 -9.55
N LEU A 20 11.65 -19.95 -10.28
CA LEU A 20 10.30 -19.56 -10.68
C LEU A 20 9.29 -19.63 -9.52
N ILE A 21 9.53 -20.49 -8.52
CA ILE A 21 8.64 -20.63 -7.35
C ILE A 21 8.83 -19.48 -6.34
N THR A 22 9.97 -18.77 -6.35
CA THR A 22 10.21 -17.61 -5.47
C THR A 22 9.56 -16.32 -5.97
N TRP A 23 9.06 -16.29 -7.20
CA TRP A 23 8.22 -15.21 -7.75
C TRP A 23 6.74 -15.50 -7.51
N LYS A 24 6.42 -16.16 -6.40
CA LYS A 24 5.03 -16.31 -5.97
C LYS A 24 4.48 -14.90 -5.80
N ASP A 25 3.39 -14.57 -6.49
CA ASP A 25 2.64 -13.32 -6.34
C ASP A 25 2.27 -13.15 -4.86
N GLN A 26 3.18 -12.57 -4.07
CA GLN A 26 3.01 -12.43 -2.65
C GLN A 26 2.03 -11.29 -2.45
N SER A 27 0.78 -11.67 -2.20
CA SER A 27 -0.26 -10.76 -1.74
C SER A 27 -0.11 -10.57 -0.24
N TYR A 28 -0.20 -9.33 0.21
CA TYR A 28 -0.16 -8.94 1.61
C TYR A 28 -1.55 -8.47 2.04
N SER A 29 -1.97 -8.83 3.25
CA SER A 29 -3.07 -8.15 3.93
C SER A 29 -2.57 -6.84 4.54
N ALA A 30 -3.49 -6.01 5.03
CA ALA A 30 -3.15 -4.79 5.75
C ALA A 30 -2.31 -5.05 7.02
N ILE A 31 -2.52 -6.18 7.69
CA ILE A 31 -1.77 -6.59 8.89
C ILE A 31 -0.35 -7.03 8.51
N ASP A 32 -0.18 -7.71 7.37
CA ASP A 32 1.16 -8.09 6.89
C ASP A 32 1.97 -6.86 6.46
N LEU A 33 1.28 -5.85 5.93
CA LEU A 33 1.87 -4.63 5.40
C LEU A 33 2.22 -3.63 6.52
N LEU A 34 1.37 -3.51 7.54
CA LEU A 34 1.59 -2.64 8.70
C LEU A 34 2.08 -3.49 9.88
N GLU A 35 3.41 -3.60 10.03
CA GLU A 35 4.02 -4.41 11.08
C GLU A 35 3.43 -4.10 12.47
N ASN A 36 2.89 -5.14 13.13
CA ASN A 36 2.25 -5.07 14.44
C ASN A 36 0.97 -4.21 14.51
N ALA A 37 0.28 -3.99 13.38
CA ALA A 37 -0.99 -3.28 13.38
C ALA A 37 -2.10 -4.02 14.12
N ASN A 38 -2.77 -3.29 15.02
CA ASN A 38 -4.00 -3.72 15.65
C ASN A 38 -5.16 -2.81 15.23
N PHE A 39 -5.99 -3.30 14.31
CA PHE A 39 -7.17 -2.57 13.81
C PHE A 39 -8.33 -2.48 14.81
N HIS A 40 -8.27 -3.18 15.95
CA HIS A 40 -9.36 -3.21 16.95
C HIS A 40 -9.16 -2.24 18.11
N VAL A 41 -8.41 -1.14 17.92
CA VAL A 41 -8.26 -0.10 18.95
C VAL A 41 -9.47 0.83 18.97
N GLU A 42 -9.84 1.33 20.16
CA GLU A 42 -11.05 2.14 20.34
C GLU A 42 -11.01 3.50 19.62
N ASN A 43 -9.83 4.11 19.49
CA ASN A 43 -9.66 5.47 18.99
C ASN A 43 -8.80 5.51 17.73
N SER A 44 -9.10 4.62 16.77
CA SER A 44 -8.43 4.64 15.47
C SER A 44 -8.81 5.89 14.68
N THR A 45 -7.84 6.50 13.99
CA THR A 45 -8.05 7.74 13.22
C THR A 45 -7.28 7.74 11.91
N VAL A 46 -7.72 8.58 10.98
CA VAL A 46 -6.98 8.88 9.75
C VAL A 46 -6.76 10.38 9.67
N THR A 47 -5.52 10.78 9.47
CA THR A 47 -5.19 12.13 9.00
C THR A 47 -4.79 12.06 7.54
N LEU A 48 -5.28 13.00 6.74
CA LEU A 48 -5.07 13.05 5.31
C LEU A 48 -4.63 14.46 4.92
N HIS A 49 -3.56 14.54 4.15
CA HIS A 49 -3.10 15.80 3.57
C HIS A 49 -3.04 15.63 2.06
N ARG A 50 -3.55 16.62 1.32
CA ARG A 50 -3.29 16.75 -0.10
C ARG A 50 -1.87 17.22 -0.31
N ILE A 51 -1.21 16.69 -1.33
CA ILE A 51 0.11 17.12 -1.76
C ILE A 51 -0.05 18.01 -2.99
N ASP A 52 0.55 19.19 -2.95
CA ASP A 52 0.66 20.10 -4.09
C ASP A 52 2.05 20.73 -4.13
N THR A 53 2.92 20.17 -4.96
CA THR A 53 4.32 20.59 -5.08
C THR A 53 4.50 21.89 -5.86
N ASP A 54 3.43 22.43 -6.46
CA ASP A 54 3.47 23.70 -7.18
C ASP A 54 3.22 24.90 -6.23
N THR A 55 2.91 24.63 -4.96
CA THR A 55 2.62 25.64 -3.93
C THR A 55 3.70 25.68 -2.84
N GLU A 56 3.79 26.79 -2.11
CA GLU A 56 4.71 26.92 -0.95
C GLU A 56 4.31 25.95 0.18
N ASP A 57 3.01 25.78 0.41
CA ASP A 57 2.44 24.86 1.40
C ASP A 57 2.15 23.50 0.78
N ILE A 58 3.21 22.70 0.62
CA ILE A 58 3.16 21.39 -0.06
C ILE A 58 2.10 20.45 0.54
N PHE A 59 1.85 20.53 1.85
CA PHE A 59 0.88 19.67 2.55
C PHE A 59 -0.30 20.48 3.08
N SER A 60 -1.47 20.29 2.48
CA SER A 60 -2.72 20.89 2.95
C SER A 60 -3.56 19.85 3.69
N GLU A 61 -3.82 20.06 4.98
CA GLU A 61 -4.64 19.14 5.78
C GLU A 61 -6.09 19.12 5.26
N MET A 62 -6.63 17.92 5.10
CA MET A 62 -8.00 17.69 4.69
C MET A 62 -8.84 17.29 5.90
N LYS A 63 -9.86 18.11 6.22
CA LYS A 63 -10.79 17.81 7.30
C LYS A 63 -11.80 16.77 6.83
N ILE A 64 -11.68 15.55 7.36
CA ILE A 64 -12.58 14.44 7.05
C ILE A 64 -13.37 14.01 8.28
N SER A 65 -14.64 13.63 8.08
CA SER A 65 -15.53 13.23 9.17
C SER A 65 -15.02 11.97 9.89
N LYS A 66 -15.45 11.76 11.15
CA LYS A 66 -15.13 10.52 11.88
C LYS A 66 -15.65 9.28 11.16
N GLU A 67 -16.81 9.38 10.53
CA GLU A 67 -17.41 8.28 9.75
C GLU A 67 -16.51 7.91 8.57
N THR A 68 -16.10 8.90 7.76
CA THR A 68 -15.18 8.71 6.64
C THR A 68 -13.83 8.13 7.07
N GLN A 69 -13.30 8.56 8.21
CA GLN A 69 -12.06 7.98 8.76
C GLN A 69 -12.24 6.49 9.06
N GLN A 70 -13.36 6.08 9.67
CA GLN A 70 -13.64 4.68 9.97
C GLN A 70 -13.87 3.85 8.71
N GLU A 71 -14.59 4.37 7.71
CA GLU A 71 -14.78 3.72 6.41
C GLU A 71 -13.43 3.48 5.71
N LEU A 72 -12.54 4.48 5.70
CA LEU A 72 -11.19 4.35 5.14
C LEU A 72 -10.38 3.27 5.85
N ILE A 73 -10.42 3.20 7.19
CA ILE A 73 -9.71 2.18 7.97
C ILE A 73 -10.24 0.79 7.67
N GLN A 74 -11.56 0.60 7.65
CA GLN A 74 -12.19 -0.69 7.38
C GLN A 74 -11.89 -1.15 5.96
N SER A 75 -12.00 -0.24 4.99
CA SER A 75 -11.66 -0.50 3.60
C SER A 75 -10.18 -0.90 3.44
N PHE A 76 -9.26 -0.14 4.06
CA PHE A 76 -7.84 -0.45 4.07
C PHE A 76 -7.55 -1.81 4.71
N GLN A 77 -8.20 -2.13 5.84
CA GLN A 77 -8.03 -3.41 6.53
C GLN A 77 -8.40 -4.61 5.65
N GLN A 78 -9.45 -4.46 4.83
CA GLN A 78 -9.91 -5.50 3.91
C GLN A 78 -9.11 -5.56 2.60
N ALA A 79 -8.38 -4.49 2.28
CA ALA A 79 -7.60 -4.40 1.06
C ALA A 79 -6.51 -5.48 0.97
N THR A 80 -6.18 -5.83 -0.26
CA THR A 80 -5.08 -6.75 -0.58
C THR A 80 -4.04 -6.03 -1.42
N PHE A 81 -2.78 -6.21 -1.05
CA PHE A 81 -1.66 -5.46 -1.59
C PHE A 81 -0.66 -6.38 -2.29
N LYS A 82 0.03 -5.86 -3.30
CA LYS A 82 1.16 -6.53 -3.95
C LYS A 82 2.37 -5.60 -3.90
N LYS A 83 3.52 -6.11 -3.44
CA LYS A 83 4.76 -5.33 -3.47
C LYS A 83 5.12 -5.01 -4.93
N THR A 84 5.47 -3.76 -5.19
CA THR A 84 5.79 -3.28 -6.52
C THR A 84 7.16 -2.61 -6.57
N ALA A 85 7.84 -2.73 -7.72
CA ALA A 85 9.08 -2.01 -8.00
C ALA A 85 8.83 -0.63 -8.62
N ILE A 86 7.56 -0.29 -8.90
CA ILE A 86 7.18 1.02 -9.41
C ILE A 86 7.52 2.06 -8.35
N LYS A 87 8.44 2.96 -8.69
CA LYS A 87 8.75 4.13 -7.90
C LYS A 87 7.92 5.29 -8.41
N THR A 88 6.98 5.74 -7.59
CA THR A 88 6.28 7.00 -7.82
C THR A 88 7.03 8.13 -7.10
N ILE A 89 7.01 9.30 -7.71
CA ILE A 89 7.51 10.56 -7.11
C ILE A 89 6.42 11.62 -7.05
N ASP A 90 5.28 11.35 -7.68
CA ASP A 90 4.15 12.24 -7.81
C ASP A 90 3.00 11.64 -7.00
N TYR A 91 2.85 12.16 -5.79
CA TYR A 91 1.93 11.66 -4.80
C TYR A 91 0.77 12.63 -4.68
N ASP A 92 -0.45 12.13 -4.66
CA ASP A 92 -1.65 12.95 -4.46
C ASP A 92 -1.86 13.26 -2.97
N TYR A 93 -1.51 12.31 -2.09
CA TYR A 93 -1.80 12.41 -0.67
C TYR A 93 -0.67 11.91 0.23
N ARG A 94 -0.61 12.50 1.43
CA ARG A 94 0.04 11.92 2.60
C ARG A 94 -1.03 11.53 3.61
N MET A 95 -1.12 10.24 3.91
CA MET A 95 -2.07 9.69 4.88
C MET A 95 -1.34 9.13 6.09
N THR A 96 -1.90 9.29 7.29
CA THR A 96 -1.48 8.55 8.48
C THR A 96 -2.67 7.80 9.05
N ILE A 97 -2.58 6.48 9.09
CA ILE A 97 -3.53 5.66 9.85
C ILE A 97 -2.97 5.51 11.26
N SER A 98 -3.70 5.99 12.26
CA SER A 98 -3.33 5.83 13.66
C SER A 98 -4.17 4.71 14.26
N LEU A 99 -3.49 3.62 14.65
CA LEU A 99 -4.07 2.47 15.35
C LEU A 99 -3.44 2.38 16.75
N ASN A 100 -2.78 1.26 17.07
CA ASN A 100 -1.91 1.10 18.23
C ASN A 100 -0.61 1.92 18.13
N THR A 101 -0.23 2.31 16.92
CA THR A 101 0.82 3.29 16.60
C THR A 101 0.42 4.00 15.30
N SER A 102 1.21 4.96 14.85
CA SER A 102 0.98 5.71 13.61
C SER A 102 1.70 5.08 12.43
N TYR A 103 0.97 4.91 11.33
CA TYR A 103 1.44 4.35 10.08
C TYR A 103 1.33 5.39 8.96
N PRO A 104 2.37 6.23 8.78
CA PRO A 104 2.38 7.24 7.72
C PRO A 104 2.71 6.61 6.36
N MET A 105 2.00 7.03 5.32
CA MET A 105 2.18 6.60 3.93
C MET A 105 1.96 7.73 2.93
N PHE A 106 2.64 7.66 1.80
CA PHE A 106 2.28 8.42 0.62
C PHE A 106 1.35 7.60 -0.27
N ILE A 107 0.49 8.28 -1.02
CA ILE A 107 -0.50 7.67 -1.89
C ILE A 107 -0.42 8.32 -3.27
N ASP A 108 -0.25 7.46 -4.27
CA ASP A 108 -0.47 7.76 -5.69
C ASP A 108 -1.81 7.13 -6.07
N SER A 109 -2.83 7.97 -6.12
CA SER A 109 -4.21 7.57 -6.35
C SER A 109 -4.44 7.11 -7.78
N LYS A 110 -3.74 7.71 -8.74
CA LYS A 110 -3.83 7.39 -10.16
C LYS A 110 -3.35 5.96 -10.45
N ASN A 111 -2.20 5.59 -9.89
CA ASN A 111 -1.61 4.27 -10.08
C ASN A 111 -2.06 3.27 -9.01
N LYS A 112 -2.89 3.69 -8.04
CA LYS A 112 -3.35 2.89 -6.91
C LYS A 112 -2.20 2.31 -6.08
N ILE A 113 -1.17 3.11 -5.86
CA ILE A 113 0.04 2.74 -5.14
C ILE A 113 0.10 3.47 -3.80
N LEU A 114 0.52 2.78 -2.76
CA LEU A 114 0.94 3.37 -1.51
C LEU A 114 2.44 3.16 -1.31
N VAL A 115 3.08 4.09 -0.61
CA VAL A 115 4.47 3.98 -0.17
C VAL A 115 4.55 4.18 1.32
N LEU A 116 5.03 3.17 2.04
CA LEU A 116 5.19 3.23 3.48
C LEU A 116 6.39 4.10 3.84
N LEU A 117 6.22 5.11 4.70
CA LEU A 117 7.33 6.03 5.03
C LEU A 117 8.40 5.40 5.93
N ASN A 118 8.05 4.38 6.73
CA ASN A 118 8.99 3.71 7.63
C ASN A 118 9.98 2.82 6.89
N THR A 119 9.54 2.13 5.84
CA THR A 119 10.37 1.17 5.07
C THR A 119 10.73 1.68 3.67
N ASN A 120 10.06 2.72 3.20
CA ASN A 120 10.12 3.23 1.83
C ASN A 120 9.75 2.16 0.78
N GLU A 121 8.93 1.19 1.18
CA GLU A 121 8.43 0.13 0.30
C GLU A 121 7.11 0.53 -0.37
N SER A 122 6.98 0.17 -1.64
CA SER A 122 5.83 0.50 -2.47
C SER A 122 4.93 -0.72 -2.67
N PHE A 123 3.63 -0.50 -2.58
CA PHE A 123 2.61 -1.54 -2.75
C PHE A 123 1.46 -1.05 -3.64
N GLU A 124 1.06 -1.88 -4.58
CA GLU A 124 -0.15 -1.70 -5.38
C GLU A 124 -1.33 -2.35 -4.66
N LEU A 125 -2.49 -1.68 -4.61
CA LEU A 125 -3.73 -2.29 -4.13
C LEU A 125 -4.38 -3.11 -5.26
N ILE A 126 -4.23 -4.43 -5.18
CA ILE A 126 -4.81 -5.36 -6.16
C ILE A 126 -6.27 -5.71 -5.84
N LYS A 127 -6.70 -5.52 -4.59
CA LYS A 127 -8.11 -5.50 -4.19
C LYS A 127 -8.29 -4.30 -3.28
N ASP A 128 -8.92 -3.24 -3.79
CA ASP A 128 -8.98 -1.95 -3.09
C ASP A 128 -10.08 -1.86 -2.02
N HIS A 129 -11.12 -2.70 -2.09
CA HIS A 129 -12.26 -2.65 -1.17
C HIS A 129 -12.88 -1.24 -1.02
N ALA A 130 -12.96 -0.49 -2.13
CA ALA A 130 -13.46 0.90 -2.21
C ALA A 130 -12.54 1.98 -1.61
N PHE A 131 -11.30 1.64 -1.24
CA PHE A 131 -10.38 2.55 -0.55
C PHE A 131 -10.13 3.84 -1.36
N PHE A 132 -9.82 3.71 -2.66
CA PHE A 132 -9.56 4.88 -3.51
C PHE A 132 -10.79 5.73 -3.79
N SER A 133 -11.97 5.12 -3.98
CA SER A 133 -13.21 5.87 -4.12
C SER A 133 -13.58 6.64 -2.84
N LEU A 134 -13.26 6.09 -1.65
CA LEU A 134 -13.44 6.79 -0.38
C LEU A 134 -12.46 7.95 -0.24
N LEU A 135 -11.21 7.81 -0.70
CA LEU A 135 -10.24 8.91 -0.73
C LEU A 135 -10.69 10.04 -1.67
N GLU A 136 -11.18 9.68 -2.85
CA GLU A 136 -11.71 10.65 -3.83
C GLU A 136 -12.89 11.43 -3.23
N LYS A 137 -13.88 10.71 -2.68
CA LYS A 137 -15.01 11.33 -1.99
C LYS A 137 -14.57 12.22 -0.83
N ALA A 138 -13.64 11.75 0.00
CA ALA A 138 -13.10 12.52 1.12
C ALA A 138 -12.42 13.82 0.64
N THR A 139 -11.87 13.81 -0.58
CA THR A 139 -11.28 14.99 -1.22
C THR A 139 -12.34 16.00 -1.62
N GLU A 140 -13.39 15.56 -2.29
CA GLU A 140 -14.52 16.41 -2.67
C GLU A 140 -15.22 17.02 -1.44
N ASP A 141 -15.48 16.20 -0.41
CA ASP A 141 -16.13 16.64 0.82
C ASP A 141 -15.29 17.68 1.58
N SER A 142 -13.96 17.58 1.53
CA SER A 142 -13.06 18.52 2.24
C SER A 142 -12.98 19.91 1.60
N GLN A 143 -13.46 20.06 0.37
CA GLN A 143 -13.44 21.31 -0.39
C GLN A 143 -14.75 22.10 -0.30
N ASN A 144 -15.80 21.51 0.30
CA ASN A 144 -17.12 22.10 0.51
C ASN A 144 -17.30 22.61 1.95
#